data_AF-A0A7C7YDV4-F1
#
_entry.id   AF-A0A7C7YDV4-F1
#
_cell.length_a   1.000
_cell.length_b   1.000
_cell.length_c   1.000
_cell.angle_alpha   90.00
_cell.angle_beta   90.00
_cell.angle_gamma   90.00
#
_symmetry.space_group_name_H-M   'P 1'
#
loop_
_entity.id
_entity.type
_entity.pdbx_description
1 polymer ?
#
loop_
_entity_poly.entity_id
_entity_poly.type
_entity_poly.pdbx_seq_one_letter_code
_entity_poly.pdbx_strand_id
1 'polypeptide(L)'
;MGGLLDKANAAKDESVIEAEVLEPATIVEEVKADPPKNSGSSASMPDESSNENNSLSFANISTNGKIGYGLALVGFILMWFLGSYELQDYLGPIPFGILPLALLGTSFYLVWDAVGREKTVVLVVAYLMMTTVPYIAGMSFQNSAVGISDLTINEDTDELSFMVRGSFNSATALITANGVESWSESSDLSNDMHRFTVSLSEVFTANAEDYNSIVQTDYQLTVTSSTDSSTTISITPSLMNREMNDASVKFSTLTEIINDDNTDESRVVAKGIRIELALGLMNPSDGPMDGGESSLGVYKTIATDYSVDVNVKFGGNVVWSHSTITVDGIDATWTSQVSGAVSGQTVYWLGLSGTVEDDAGAEYLERDEFYEDDGCYTFEVTITNDLYSSSPTT
;
A
#
# COMPACT_ATOMS: atom_id res chain seq x y z
N MET A 1 17.23 26.48 -73.66
CA MET A 1 18.63 26.94 -73.78
C MET A 1 19.11 27.32 -72.40
N GLY A 2 20.22 26.70 -71.94
CA GLY A 2 21.09 27.09 -70.81
C GLY A 2 20.43 27.11 -69.41
N GLY A 3 20.93 26.45 -68.36
CA GLY A 3 22.23 25.88 -68.11
C GLY A 3 22.68 26.30 -66.71
N LEU A 4 22.69 25.36 -65.77
CA LEU A 4 23.68 25.30 -64.69
C LEU A 4 23.66 23.89 -64.10
N LEU A 5 24.47 23.03 -64.74
CA LEU A 5 25.18 21.96 -64.06
C LEU A 5 26.08 22.62 -63.00
N ASP A 6 26.03 22.17 -61.75
CA ASP A 6 27.16 21.50 -61.12
C ASP A 6 26.96 21.33 -59.62
N LYS A 7 27.37 20.13 -59.18
CA LYS A 7 27.40 19.55 -57.83
C LYS A 7 26.16 18.71 -57.49
N ALA A 8 26.25 17.43 -57.18
CA ALA A 8 27.30 16.44 -57.32
C ALA A 8 26.63 15.08 -57.03
N ASN A 9 26.93 14.09 -57.87
CA ASN A 9 27.00 12.64 -57.60
C ASN A 9 25.82 11.84 -57.01
N ALA A 10 25.34 10.94 -57.90
CA ALA A 10 24.90 9.55 -57.69
C ALA A 10 23.54 9.34 -56.99
N ALA A 11 22.44 8.94 -57.65
CA ALA A 11 22.18 7.71 -58.42
C ALA A 11 22.45 6.43 -57.58
N LYS A 12 21.54 5.48 -57.36
CA LYS A 12 20.26 5.14 -58.03
C LYS A 12 19.58 3.96 -57.26
N ASP A 13 18.24 3.89 -57.34
CA ASP A 13 17.33 2.72 -57.49
C ASP A 13 17.51 1.49 -56.56
N GLU A 14 16.50 0.72 -56.11
CA GLU A 14 15.11 0.50 -56.53
C GLU A 14 14.36 -0.32 -55.44
N SER A 15 13.04 -0.13 -55.39
CA SER A 15 11.98 -1.12 -55.12
C SER A 15 11.81 -1.86 -53.77
N VAL A 16 10.60 -1.63 -53.21
CA VAL A 16 9.61 -2.61 -52.72
C VAL A 16 9.97 -3.48 -51.51
N ILE A 17 9.21 -3.31 -50.41
CA ILE A 17 8.90 -4.41 -49.49
C ILE A 17 7.43 -4.30 -49.05
N GLU A 18 6.64 -5.30 -49.44
CA GLU A 18 5.30 -5.63 -48.94
C GLU A 18 5.38 -6.24 -47.53
N ALA A 19 4.29 -6.11 -46.79
CA ALA A 19 4.09 -6.69 -45.47
C ALA A 19 4.06 -8.23 -45.49
N GLU A 20 4.65 -8.86 -44.47
CA GLU A 20 4.32 -10.24 -44.09
C GLU A 20 4.22 -10.38 -42.56
N VAL A 21 3.13 -11.04 -42.15
CA VAL A 21 2.74 -11.45 -40.81
C VAL A 21 3.63 -12.60 -40.33
N LEU A 22 4.13 -12.55 -39.09
CA LEU A 22 4.69 -13.74 -38.42
C LEU A 22 4.31 -13.80 -36.92
N GLU A 23 3.70 -14.92 -36.56
CA GLU A 23 3.43 -15.43 -35.21
C GLU A 23 4.72 -16.01 -34.54
N PRO A 24 4.71 -16.34 -33.23
CA PRO A 24 5.89 -16.33 -32.37
C PRO A 24 6.76 -17.59 -32.46
N ALA A 25 8.08 -17.42 -32.37
CA ALA A 25 9.06 -18.50 -32.37
C ALA A 25 9.65 -18.76 -30.97
N THR A 26 9.54 -20.02 -30.55
CA THR A 26 10.21 -20.73 -29.45
C THR A 26 11.74 -20.71 -29.62
N ILE A 27 12.52 -20.52 -28.55
CA ILE A 27 13.97 -20.79 -28.56
C ILE A 27 14.39 -21.56 -27.29
N VAL A 28 14.96 -22.74 -27.51
CA VAL A 28 15.77 -23.56 -26.59
C VAL A 28 17.20 -23.55 -27.16
N GLU A 29 18.21 -23.22 -26.36
CA GLU A 29 19.44 -24.04 -26.17
C GLU A 29 20.52 -23.37 -25.28
N GLU A 30 21.22 -24.24 -24.54
CA GLU A 30 22.37 -24.01 -23.64
C GLU A 30 23.62 -23.44 -24.31
N VAL A 31 24.46 -22.69 -23.56
CA VAL A 31 25.94 -22.77 -23.70
C VAL A 31 26.64 -22.55 -22.34
N LYS A 32 27.51 -23.51 -21.98
CA LYS A 32 28.45 -23.52 -20.83
C LYS A 32 29.69 -22.63 -21.04
N ALA A 33 30.32 -22.15 -19.97
CA ALA A 33 31.75 -21.80 -19.95
C ALA A 33 32.41 -22.02 -18.57
N ASP A 34 33.59 -22.65 -18.59
CA ASP A 34 34.45 -23.08 -17.46
C ASP A 34 35.22 -21.92 -16.77
N PRO A 35 35.68 -22.10 -15.50
CA PRO A 35 36.39 -21.07 -14.74
C PRO A 35 37.93 -21.10 -14.90
N PRO A 36 38.64 -19.97 -14.75
CA PRO A 36 40.11 -19.95 -14.77
C PRO A 36 40.72 -20.20 -13.39
N LYS A 37 41.88 -20.87 -13.38
CA LYS A 37 42.73 -21.14 -12.20
C LYS A 37 44.11 -20.45 -12.33
N ASN A 38 44.41 -19.65 -11.29
CA ASN A 38 45.64 -19.58 -10.49
C ASN A 38 46.99 -19.05 -11.06
N SER A 39 47.59 -18.11 -10.31
CA SER A 39 49.03 -17.80 -10.20
C SER A 39 49.21 -16.78 -9.05
N GLY A 40 50.07 -16.88 -8.03
CA GLY A 40 51.03 -17.91 -7.61
C GLY A 40 52.14 -17.32 -6.70
N SER A 41 52.53 -18.08 -5.66
CA SER A 41 53.88 -18.16 -5.02
C SER A 41 54.33 -17.10 -3.98
N SER A 42 54.99 -17.41 -2.84
CA SER A 42 55.23 -18.67 -2.08
C SER A 42 56.01 -18.44 -0.75
N ALA A 43 55.84 -19.36 0.21
CA ALA A 43 56.91 -20.11 0.94
C ALA A 43 56.24 -20.98 2.06
N SER A 44 55.92 -22.24 1.76
CA SER A 44 56.62 -23.49 2.17
C SER A 44 56.14 -24.10 3.50
N MET A 45 55.55 -25.31 3.43
CA MET A 45 55.40 -26.26 4.54
C MET A 45 56.69 -27.08 4.73
N PRO A 46 56.87 -27.65 5.94
CA PRO A 46 56.80 -29.11 6.11
C PRO A 46 55.91 -29.44 7.33
N ASP A 47 55.34 -30.61 7.57
CA ASP A 47 54.97 -31.83 6.84
C ASP A 47 54.07 -32.60 7.86
N GLU A 48 53.35 -33.63 7.41
CA GLU A 48 52.82 -34.75 8.22
C GLU A 48 51.64 -34.58 9.22
N SER A 49 50.51 -35.13 8.76
CA SER A 49 49.74 -36.22 9.42
C SER A 49 48.61 -35.89 10.42
N SER A 50 47.39 -36.19 9.96
CA SER A 50 46.22 -36.77 10.66
C SER A 50 45.69 -36.12 11.96
N ASN A 51 44.54 -35.42 11.88
CA ASN A 51 43.23 -35.99 12.31
C ASN A 51 42.04 -35.00 12.14
N GLU A 52 41.07 -35.46 11.34
CA GLU A 52 39.61 -35.29 11.36
C GLU A 52 38.91 -33.96 11.73
N ASN A 53 38.35 -33.34 10.68
CA ASN A 53 36.91 -33.03 10.48
C ASN A 53 36.09 -32.32 11.58
N ASN A 54 35.91 -30.99 11.42
CA ASN A 54 34.84 -30.23 12.07
C ASN A 54 33.84 -29.69 11.02
N SER A 55 33.12 -30.60 10.34
CA SER A 55 31.88 -30.26 9.65
C SER A 55 30.73 -31.03 10.30
N LEU A 56 29.69 -30.33 10.76
CA LEU A 56 28.48 -30.92 11.31
C LEU A 56 27.70 -31.61 10.18
N SER A 57 28.04 -32.87 9.88
CA SER A 57 27.26 -33.69 8.95
C SER A 57 26.05 -34.28 9.67
N PHE A 58 24.84 -33.96 9.18
CA PHE A 58 23.58 -34.51 9.69
C PHE A 58 23.53 -36.05 9.64
N ALA A 59 24.38 -36.68 8.80
CA ALA A 59 24.52 -38.13 8.72
C ALA A 59 25.09 -38.74 10.01
N ASN A 60 25.98 -38.04 10.72
CA ASN A 60 26.72 -38.52 11.90
C ASN A 60 25.99 -38.26 13.24
N ILE A 61 24.79 -37.70 13.21
CA ILE A 61 23.97 -37.45 14.41
C ILE A 61 23.25 -38.75 14.81
N SER A 62 23.21 -39.03 16.11
CA SER A 62 22.51 -40.20 16.65
C SER A 62 21.02 -40.19 16.26
N THR A 63 20.40 -41.37 16.22
CA THR A 63 18.97 -41.50 15.91
C THR A 63 18.10 -40.63 16.83
N ASN A 64 18.44 -40.55 18.11
CA ASN A 64 17.75 -39.69 19.09
C ASN A 64 17.94 -38.20 18.78
N GLY A 65 19.14 -37.79 18.35
CA GLY A 65 19.39 -36.41 17.94
C GLY A 65 18.60 -36.00 16.70
N LYS A 66 18.47 -36.89 15.71
CA LYS A 66 17.64 -36.66 14.51
C LYS A 66 16.16 -36.50 14.86
N ILE A 67 15.65 -37.32 15.77
CA ILE A 67 14.28 -37.19 16.33
C ILE A 67 14.13 -35.86 17.07
N GLY A 68 15.13 -35.47 17.86
CA GLY A 68 15.18 -34.17 18.53
C GLY A 68 15.06 -33.01 17.55
N TYR A 69 15.89 -32.95 16.51
CA TYR A 69 15.79 -31.89 15.49
C TYR A 69 14.44 -31.89 14.76
N GLY A 70 13.89 -33.08 14.45
CA GLY A 70 12.55 -33.20 13.87
C GLY A 70 11.46 -32.62 14.79
N LEU A 71 11.52 -32.92 16.09
CA LEU A 71 10.60 -32.38 17.09
C LEU A 71 10.74 -30.87 17.27
N ALA A 72 11.96 -30.31 17.19
CA ALA A 72 12.17 -28.86 17.23
C ALA A 72 11.51 -28.18 16.04
N LEU A 73 11.69 -28.74 14.83
CA LEU A 73 11.12 -28.18 13.62
C LEU A 73 9.60 -28.26 13.61
N VAL A 74 9.02 -29.39 14.04
CA VAL A 74 7.57 -29.54 14.20
C VAL A 74 7.04 -28.61 15.29
N GLY A 75 7.70 -28.51 16.44
CA GLY A 75 7.33 -27.59 17.51
C GLY A 75 7.37 -26.12 17.06
N PHE A 76 8.37 -25.74 16.27
CA PHE A 76 8.49 -24.40 15.69
C PHE A 76 7.38 -24.08 14.70
N ILE A 77 7.07 -24.99 13.77
CA ILE A 77 5.98 -24.82 12.81
C ILE A 77 4.63 -24.77 13.53
N LEU A 78 4.39 -25.68 14.47
CA LEU A 78 3.16 -25.72 15.26
C LEU A 78 2.99 -24.45 16.10
N MET A 79 4.07 -23.83 16.59
CA MET A 79 3.99 -22.55 17.29
C MET A 79 3.42 -21.43 16.40
N TRP A 80 3.66 -21.49 15.09
CA TRP A 80 3.11 -20.53 14.12
C TRP A 80 1.64 -20.80 13.79
N PHE A 81 1.22 -22.07 13.73
CA PHE A 81 -0.15 -22.47 13.39
C PHE A 81 -1.12 -22.50 14.58
N LEU A 82 -0.65 -22.86 15.78
CA LEU A 82 -1.44 -22.88 17.01
C LEU A 82 -1.38 -21.55 17.79
N GLY A 83 -0.62 -20.58 17.29
CA GLY A 83 -0.63 -19.20 17.77
C GLY A 83 -1.80 -18.36 17.21
N SER A 84 -2.69 -18.94 16.39
CA SER A 84 -3.88 -18.27 15.89
C SER A 84 -4.99 -18.25 16.95
N TYR A 85 -5.55 -17.06 17.19
CA TYR A 85 -6.58 -16.81 18.22
C TYR A 85 -7.91 -17.54 17.93
N GLU A 86 -8.19 -17.87 16.66
CA GLU A 86 -9.40 -18.58 16.23
C GLU A 86 -9.57 -19.97 16.88
N LEU A 87 -8.46 -20.62 17.28
CA LEU A 87 -8.51 -21.94 17.91
C LEU A 87 -8.67 -21.88 19.44
N GLN A 88 -8.36 -20.73 20.08
CA GLN A 88 -8.50 -20.55 21.53
C GLN A 88 -9.97 -20.42 21.97
N ASP A 89 -10.82 -19.80 21.15
CA ASP A 89 -12.24 -19.63 21.46
C ASP A 89 -13.03 -20.95 21.40
N TYR A 90 -12.55 -21.95 20.63
CA TYR A 90 -13.29 -23.20 20.41
C TYR A 90 -13.08 -24.28 21.49
N LEU A 91 -11.99 -24.24 22.27
CA LEU A 91 -11.57 -25.40 23.09
C LEU A 91 -11.39 -25.16 24.60
N GLY A 92 -11.73 -23.98 25.12
CA GLY A 92 -11.67 -23.69 26.56
C GLY A 92 -10.24 -23.64 27.14
N PRO A 93 -10.05 -23.80 28.47
CA PRO A 93 -8.88 -23.30 29.22
C PRO A 93 -7.55 -24.05 28.99
N ILE A 94 -7.43 -24.89 27.97
CA ILE A 94 -6.18 -25.59 27.65
C ILE A 94 -5.28 -24.62 26.87
N PRO A 95 -4.14 -24.16 27.44
CA PRO A 95 -3.26 -23.24 26.73
C PRO A 95 -2.55 -24.03 25.63
N PHE A 96 -2.94 -23.82 24.37
CA PHE A 96 -2.34 -24.48 23.20
C PHE A 96 -0.82 -24.28 23.10
N GLY A 97 -0.28 -23.22 23.72
CA GLY A 97 1.16 -22.99 23.84
C GLY A 97 1.93 -24.06 24.62
N ILE A 98 1.28 -24.84 25.50
CA ILE A 98 1.96 -25.89 26.29
C ILE A 98 2.44 -27.04 25.39
N LEU A 99 1.69 -27.38 24.32
CA LEU A 99 2.03 -28.48 23.43
C LEU A 99 3.31 -28.21 22.61
N PRO A 100 3.44 -27.07 21.90
CA PRO A 100 4.69 -26.67 21.27
C PRO A 100 5.84 -26.54 22.28
N LEU A 101 5.60 -25.96 23.47
CA LEU A 101 6.62 -25.83 24.52
C LEU A 101 7.11 -27.20 25.03
N ALA A 102 6.22 -28.17 25.21
CA ALA A 102 6.58 -29.53 25.60
C ALA A 102 7.35 -30.25 24.48
N LEU A 103 6.95 -30.07 23.22
CA LEU A 103 7.67 -30.60 22.05
C LEU A 103 9.07 -30.01 21.92
N LEU A 104 9.22 -28.71 22.16
CA LEU A 104 10.52 -28.04 22.16
C LEU A 104 11.38 -28.46 23.35
N GLY A 105 10.82 -28.53 24.56
CA GLY A 105 11.54 -29.00 25.74
C GLY A 105 12.04 -30.44 25.59
N THR A 106 11.19 -31.33 25.05
CA THR A 106 11.58 -32.71 24.76
C THR A 106 12.58 -32.81 23.61
N SER A 107 12.46 -31.97 22.59
CA SER A 107 13.44 -31.86 21.51
C SER A 107 14.83 -31.50 22.03
N PHE A 108 14.95 -30.41 22.81
CA PHE A 108 16.24 -29.96 23.32
C PHE A 108 16.87 -30.98 24.28
N TYR A 109 16.07 -31.71 25.05
CA TYR A 109 16.54 -32.83 25.87
C TYR A 109 17.15 -33.96 25.02
N LEU A 110 16.54 -34.31 23.89
CA LEU A 110 17.05 -35.34 22.99
C LEU A 110 18.28 -34.88 22.19
N VAL A 111 18.34 -33.60 21.81
CA VAL A 111 19.52 -33.01 21.15
C VAL A 111 20.70 -32.90 22.12
N TRP A 112 20.44 -32.62 23.39
CA TRP A 112 21.43 -32.58 24.47
C TRP A 112 22.21 -33.88 24.61
N ASP A 113 21.49 -35.00 24.61
CA ASP A 113 22.06 -36.34 24.70
C ASP A 113 22.89 -36.71 23.45
N ALA A 114 22.54 -36.14 22.29
CA ALA A 114 23.15 -36.49 21.01
C ALA A 114 24.38 -35.66 20.62
N VAL A 115 24.39 -34.36 20.93
CA VAL A 115 25.40 -33.41 20.44
C VAL A 115 26.19 -32.76 21.59
N GLY A 116 25.78 -33.02 22.83
CA GLY A 116 26.42 -32.53 24.04
C GLY A 116 25.89 -31.18 24.53
N ARG A 117 26.09 -30.95 25.83
CA ARG A 117 25.59 -29.77 26.57
C ARG A 117 25.97 -28.43 25.94
N GLU A 118 27.25 -28.24 25.65
CA GLU A 118 27.77 -26.94 25.19
C GLU A 118 27.18 -26.53 23.85
N LYS A 119 27.08 -27.46 22.91
CA LYS A 119 26.49 -27.22 21.57
C LYS A 119 24.98 -27.03 21.63
N THR A 120 24.31 -27.71 22.56
CA THR A 120 22.85 -27.57 22.74
C THR A 120 22.50 -26.23 23.37
N VAL A 121 23.31 -25.70 24.29
CA VAL A 121 23.12 -24.35 24.83
C VAL A 121 23.21 -23.30 23.73
N VAL A 122 24.19 -23.41 22.81
CA VAL A 122 24.31 -22.50 21.66
C VAL A 122 23.07 -22.58 20.75
N LEU A 123 22.54 -23.78 20.52
CA LEU A 123 21.30 -23.99 19.74
C LEU A 123 20.06 -23.40 20.43
N VAL A 124 19.92 -23.55 21.74
CA VAL A 124 18.81 -22.95 22.51
C VAL A 124 18.89 -21.43 22.45
N VAL A 125 20.08 -20.84 22.60
CA VAL A 125 20.27 -19.39 22.48
C VAL A 125 19.96 -18.91 21.07
N ALA A 126 20.48 -19.58 20.03
CA ALA A 126 20.17 -19.23 18.64
C ALA A 126 18.66 -19.36 18.33
N TYR A 127 18.01 -20.39 18.88
CA TYR A 127 16.57 -20.56 18.78
C TYR A 127 15.80 -19.41 19.47
N LEU A 128 16.15 -19.06 20.70
CA LEU A 128 15.55 -17.92 21.41
C LEU A 128 15.76 -16.61 20.64
N MET A 129 16.91 -16.42 20.00
CA MET A 129 17.18 -15.25 19.15
C MET A 129 16.34 -15.27 17.86
N MET A 130 16.04 -16.45 17.29
CA MET A 130 15.16 -16.57 16.12
C MET A 130 13.67 -16.38 16.47
N THR A 131 13.24 -16.77 17.66
CA THR A 131 11.83 -16.65 18.09
C THR A 131 11.49 -15.32 18.75
N THR A 132 12.48 -14.51 19.14
CA THR A 132 12.27 -13.21 19.81
C THR A 132 11.83 -12.07 18.87
N VAL A 133 11.75 -12.30 17.55
CA VAL A 133 11.62 -11.19 16.58
C VAL A 133 10.17 -10.74 16.27
N PRO A 134 9.09 -11.33 16.82
CA PRO A 134 7.82 -10.56 16.91
C PRO A 134 7.03 -10.67 18.23
N TYR A 135 7.58 -11.23 19.32
CA TYR A 135 6.82 -11.41 20.59
C TYR A 135 7.20 -10.42 21.72
N ILE A 136 7.88 -9.31 21.41
CA ILE A 136 8.26 -8.32 22.43
C ILE A 136 7.20 -7.20 22.60
N ALA A 137 6.20 -7.12 21.72
CA ALA A 137 5.03 -6.28 21.94
C ALA A 137 4.05 -6.98 22.91
N GLY A 138 4.40 -7.04 24.21
CA GLY A 138 3.44 -7.48 25.24
C GLY A 138 4.01 -8.17 26.48
N MET A 139 5.27 -8.60 26.50
CA MET A 139 5.87 -9.26 27.68
C MET A 139 6.73 -8.28 28.49
N SER A 140 6.09 -7.52 29.38
CA SER A 140 6.79 -6.89 30.50
C SER A 140 6.67 -7.79 31.73
N PHE A 141 7.81 -8.28 32.23
CA PHE A 141 7.93 -9.16 33.39
C PHE A 141 7.89 -8.38 34.73
N GLN A 142 6.99 -7.41 34.83
CA GLN A 142 6.73 -6.69 36.07
C GLN A 142 5.23 -6.74 36.36
N ASN A 143 4.84 -6.94 37.62
CA ASN A 143 3.44 -7.05 38.09
C ASN A 143 2.55 -5.81 37.79
N SER A 144 3.04 -4.84 37.03
CA SER A 144 2.38 -3.60 36.64
C SER A 144 2.60 -3.23 35.16
N ALA A 145 3.06 -4.20 34.36
CA ALA A 145 3.20 -4.11 32.91
C ALA A 145 1.89 -3.74 32.20
N VAL A 146 1.89 -2.65 31.43
CA VAL A 146 0.78 -2.32 30.52
C VAL A 146 1.10 -2.90 29.14
N GLY A 147 0.28 -3.86 28.68
CA GLY A 147 0.28 -4.37 27.32
C GLY A 147 -0.82 -3.72 26.50
N ILE A 148 -0.48 -3.34 25.26
CA ILE A 148 -1.43 -2.86 24.25
C ILE A 148 -1.34 -3.82 23.06
N SER A 149 -2.47 -4.32 22.58
CA SER A 149 -2.53 -5.11 21.34
C SER A 149 -3.89 -4.98 20.68
N ASP A 150 -4.10 -5.70 19.58
CA ASP A 150 -5.38 -5.74 18.84
C ASP A 150 -5.85 -4.34 18.41
N LEU A 151 -4.90 -3.43 18.10
CA LEU A 151 -5.18 -2.13 17.52
C LEU A 151 -5.70 -2.35 16.10
N THR A 152 -6.98 -2.04 15.89
CA THR A 152 -7.67 -2.23 14.61
C THR A 152 -8.64 -1.10 14.37
N ILE A 153 -8.92 -0.83 13.10
CA ILE A 153 -9.98 0.07 12.68
C ILE A 153 -11.08 -0.76 12.04
N ASN A 154 -12.32 -0.46 12.39
CA ASN A 154 -13.50 -0.94 11.71
C ASN A 154 -13.98 0.14 10.74
N GLU A 155 -13.78 -0.09 9.45
CA GLU A 155 -14.19 0.84 8.39
C GLU A 155 -15.72 0.92 8.25
N ASP A 156 -16.48 -0.11 8.66
CA ASP A 156 -17.96 -0.09 8.59
C ASP A 156 -18.60 0.81 9.66
N THR A 157 -17.91 1.02 10.79
CA THR A 157 -18.43 1.80 11.94
C THR A 157 -17.59 3.04 12.26
N ASP A 158 -16.53 3.30 11.49
CA ASP A 158 -15.55 4.35 11.75
C ASP A 158 -15.01 4.33 13.19
N GLU A 159 -14.66 3.13 13.68
CA GLU A 159 -14.22 2.94 15.07
C GLU A 159 -12.78 2.41 15.13
N LEU A 160 -11.94 3.09 15.91
CA LEU A 160 -10.66 2.58 16.36
C LEU A 160 -10.88 1.77 17.64
N SER A 161 -10.38 0.54 17.68
CA SER A 161 -10.40 -0.27 18.90
C SER A 161 -9.03 -0.86 19.20
N PHE A 162 -8.76 -1.03 20.49
CA PHE A 162 -7.55 -1.67 20.98
C PHE A 162 -7.82 -2.36 22.31
N MET A 163 -7.02 -3.37 22.61
CA MET A 163 -7.11 -4.12 23.85
C MET A 163 -5.95 -3.75 24.76
N VAL A 164 -6.28 -3.36 25.98
CA VAL A 164 -5.34 -3.16 27.08
C VAL A 164 -5.33 -4.40 27.94
N ARG A 165 -4.13 -4.89 28.30
CA ARG A 165 -3.93 -6.06 29.16
C ARG A 165 -2.92 -5.76 30.26
N GLY A 166 -3.16 -6.28 31.45
CA GLY A 166 -2.24 -6.19 32.57
C GLY A 166 -2.89 -6.48 33.92
N SER A 167 -2.08 -6.84 34.91
CA SER A 167 -2.55 -7.20 36.25
C SER A 167 -2.70 -5.96 37.14
N PHE A 168 -3.64 -5.08 36.80
CA PHE A 168 -4.03 -3.87 37.54
C PHE A 168 -5.53 -3.61 37.42
N ASN A 169 -6.10 -2.79 38.31
CA ASN A 169 -7.56 -2.65 38.43
C ASN A 169 -8.19 -1.79 37.35
N SER A 170 -7.50 -0.74 36.91
CA SER A 170 -7.98 0.20 35.89
C SER A 170 -6.84 0.81 35.10
N ALA A 171 -7.17 1.33 33.92
CA ALA A 171 -6.27 2.06 33.04
C ALA A 171 -6.95 3.27 32.42
N THR A 172 -6.13 4.28 32.08
CA THR A 172 -6.53 5.44 31.29
C THR A 172 -5.80 5.38 29.96
N ALA A 173 -6.56 5.36 28.87
CA ALA A 173 -6.04 5.50 27.53
C ALA A 173 -6.12 6.97 27.08
N LEU A 174 -5.12 7.40 26.34
CA LEU A 174 -4.96 8.74 25.82
C LEU A 174 -4.43 8.62 24.39
N ILE A 175 -5.11 9.24 23.45
CA ILE A 175 -4.62 9.42 22.09
C ILE A 175 -4.23 10.88 21.89
N THR A 176 -3.05 11.08 21.32
CA THR A 176 -2.55 12.41 20.96
C THR A 176 -2.26 12.49 19.48
N ALA A 177 -2.49 13.66 18.89
CA ALA A 177 -2.04 14.03 17.56
C ALA A 177 -1.00 15.14 17.69
N ASN A 178 0.24 14.90 17.23
CA ASN A 178 1.36 15.82 17.40
C ASN A 178 1.59 16.24 18.87
N GLY A 179 1.35 15.32 19.81
CA GLY A 179 1.47 15.55 21.25
C GLY A 179 0.34 16.36 21.89
N VAL A 180 -0.68 16.75 21.13
CA VAL A 180 -1.92 17.36 21.63
C VAL A 180 -2.96 16.27 21.84
N GLU A 181 -3.59 16.23 23.00
CA GLU A 181 -4.68 15.29 23.30
C GLU A 181 -5.86 15.47 22.33
N SER A 182 -6.23 14.40 21.63
CA SER A 182 -7.46 14.33 20.84
C SER A 182 -8.55 13.56 21.56
N TRP A 183 -8.19 12.52 22.33
CA TRP A 183 -9.15 11.70 23.06
C TRP A 183 -8.55 11.07 24.31
N SER A 184 -9.34 10.90 25.36
CA SER A 184 -8.96 10.14 26.55
C SER A 184 -10.15 9.46 27.22
N GLU A 185 -9.95 8.24 27.70
CA GLU A 185 -10.95 7.49 28.47
C GLU A 185 -10.28 6.66 29.57
N SER A 186 -10.95 6.55 30.73
CA SER A 186 -10.54 5.68 31.83
C SER A 186 -11.56 4.57 32.05
N SER A 187 -11.08 3.35 32.26
CA SER A 187 -11.95 2.20 32.50
C SER A 187 -11.32 1.15 33.41
N ASP A 188 -12.18 0.38 34.08
CA ASP A 188 -11.79 -0.76 34.90
C ASP A 188 -11.51 -2.00 34.02
N LEU A 189 -10.51 -2.79 34.42
CA LEU A 189 -10.16 -4.03 33.74
C LEU A 189 -10.97 -5.19 34.32
N SER A 190 -11.47 -6.06 33.43
CA SER A 190 -12.15 -7.30 33.78
C SER A 190 -11.30 -8.48 33.32
N ASN A 191 -10.93 -9.37 34.24
CA ASN A 191 -9.98 -10.46 33.97
C ASN A 191 -8.65 -9.97 33.37
N ASP A 192 -8.07 -8.92 33.97
CA ASP A 192 -6.78 -8.33 33.54
C ASP A 192 -6.79 -7.78 32.10
N MET A 193 -7.98 -7.46 31.54
CA MET A 193 -8.10 -6.86 30.21
C MET A 193 -9.29 -5.89 30.08
N HIS A 194 -9.18 -4.94 29.14
CA HIS A 194 -10.28 -4.07 28.72
C HIS A 194 -10.13 -3.67 27.26
N ARG A 195 -11.22 -3.70 26.48
CA ARG A 195 -11.25 -3.19 25.11
C ARG A 195 -11.78 -1.77 25.12
N PHE A 196 -10.97 -0.84 24.63
CA PHE A 196 -11.39 0.51 24.34
C PHE A 196 -11.85 0.57 22.89
N THR A 197 -12.92 1.32 22.64
CA THR A 197 -13.46 1.60 21.31
C THR A 197 -13.80 3.08 21.26
N VAL A 198 -13.33 3.77 20.23
CA VAL A 198 -13.53 5.20 20.04
C VAL A 198 -13.83 5.49 18.57
N SER A 199 -14.72 6.45 18.31
CA SER A 199 -14.97 6.90 16.93
C SER A 199 -13.75 7.62 16.36
N LEU A 200 -13.42 7.35 15.11
CA LEU A 200 -12.38 8.07 14.38
C LEU A 200 -12.65 9.57 14.34
N SER A 201 -13.92 10.01 14.31
CA SER A 201 -14.27 11.43 14.33
C SER A 201 -13.86 12.15 15.63
N GLU A 202 -13.68 11.43 16.73
CA GLU A 202 -13.18 12.01 18.00
C GLU A 202 -11.65 12.04 18.06
N VAL A 203 -10.98 11.17 17.31
CA VAL A 203 -9.53 10.98 17.38
C VAL A 203 -8.81 11.71 16.24
N PHE A 204 -9.38 11.67 15.04
CA PHE A 204 -8.80 12.19 13.82
C PHE A 204 -8.79 13.72 13.84
N THR A 205 -7.63 14.28 13.50
CA THR A 205 -7.41 15.74 13.46
C THR A 205 -6.89 16.21 12.10
N ALA A 206 -6.04 15.40 11.47
CA ALA A 206 -5.49 15.61 10.14
C ALA A 206 -4.89 14.31 9.61
N ASN A 207 -4.69 14.22 8.30
CA ASN A 207 -3.96 13.10 7.70
C ASN A 207 -2.57 12.93 8.32
N ALA A 208 -2.22 11.68 8.62
CA ALA A 208 -0.96 11.34 9.26
C ALA A 208 0.24 11.44 8.33
N GLU A 209 0.06 11.20 7.04
CA GLU A 209 1.14 11.19 6.05
C GLU A 209 0.82 12.08 4.85
N ASP A 210 1.86 12.52 4.14
CA ASP A 210 1.74 13.14 2.83
C ASP A 210 1.74 12.12 1.68
N TYR A 211 1.73 12.65 0.44
CA TYR A 211 1.78 11.89 -0.81
C TYR A 211 3.00 10.97 -0.94
N ASN A 212 4.11 11.25 -0.23
CA ASN A 212 5.34 10.47 -0.22
C ASN A 212 5.46 9.57 1.01
N SER A 213 4.39 9.40 1.79
CA SER A 213 4.38 8.66 3.06
C SER A 213 5.34 9.25 4.11
N ILE A 214 5.59 10.55 4.08
CA ILE A 214 6.28 11.25 5.16
C ILE A 214 5.23 11.60 6.22
N VAL A 215 5.49 11.23 7.47
CA VAL A 215 4.58 11.52 8.59
C VAL A 215 4.54 13.03 8.86
N GLN A 216 3.34 13.61 8.74
CA GLN A 216 3.01 15.00 9.02
C GLN A 216 2.26 15.15 10.37
N THR A 217 1.43 14.16 10.71
CA THR A 217 0.70 14.11 11.98
C THR A 217 1.03 12.80 12.69
N ASP A 218 1.73 12.89 13.82
CA ASP A 218 2.10 11.74 14.62
C ASP A 218 0.98 11.41 15.63
N TYR A 219 0.33 10.26 15.43
CA TYR A 219 -0.70 9.75 16.32
C TYR A 219 -0.09 8.75 17.31
N GLN A 220 -0.20 9.04 18.60
CA GLN A 220 0.32 8.18 19.67
C GLN A 220 -0.79 7.77 20.63
N LEU A 221 -0.81 6.48 20.96
CA LEU A 221 -1.66 5.90 22.00
C LEU A 221 -0.81 5.66 23.24
N THR A 222 -1.12 6.36 24.32
CA THR A 222 -0.54 6.18 25.65
C THR A 222 -1.58 5.56 26.58
N VAL A 223 -1.21 4.48 27.25
CA VAL A 223 -2.04 3.85 28.28
C VAL A 223 -1.31 3.90 29.61
N THR A 224 -1.97 4.44 30.62
CA THR A 224 -1.45 4.57 31.99
C THR A 224 -2.30 3.72 32.94
N SER A 225 -1.69 2.80 33.66
CA SER A 225 -2.37 1.99 34.67
C SER A 225 -2.65 2.78 35.95
N SER A 226 -3.57 2.27 36.76
CA SER A 226 -3.78 2.68 38.17
C SER A 226 -2.56 2.53 39.09
N THR A 227 -1.49 1.91 38.62
CA THR A 227 -0.21 1.76 39.33
C THR A 227 0.87 2.69 38.78
N ASP A 228 0.48 3.73 38.04
CA ASP A 228 1.33 4.75 37.42
C ASP A 228 2.36 4.18 36.42
N SER A 229 2.14 2.97 35.92
CA SER A 229 2.95 2.39 34.83
C SER A 229 2.32 2.76 33.50
N SER A 230 3.14 3.21 32.53
CA SER A 230 2.65 3.63 31.23
C SER A 230 3.37 2.96 30.07
N THR A 231 2.63 2.72 29.01
CA THR A 231 3.13 2.24 27.71
C THR A 231 2.61 3.17 26.63
N THR A 232 3.48 3.56 25.69
CA THR A 232 3.11 4.36 24.52
C THR A 232 3.46 3.60 23.25
N ILE A 233 2.55 3.59 22.30
CA ILE A 233 2.77 3.06 20.95
C ILE A 233 2.36 4.11 19.92
N SER A 234 3.04 4.13 18.78
CA SER A 234 2.60 4.88 17.61
C SER A 234 1.45 4.13 16.93
N ILE A 235 0.38 4.84 16.59
CA ILE A 235 -0.65 4.32 15.68
C ILE A 235 -0.04 4.34 14.28
N THR A 236 -0.15 3.24 13.54
CA THR A 236 0.41 3.13 12.20
C THR A 236 -0.08 4.30 11.32
N PRO A 237 0.81 5.17 10.80
CA PRO A 237 0.40 6.39 10.13
C PRO A 237 -0.54 6.16 8.94
N SER A 238 -0.33 5.09 8.17
CA SER A 238 -1.20 4.76 7.03
C SER A 238 -2.66 4.49 7.40
N LEU A 239 -2.94 4.15 8.66
CA LEU A 239 -4.30 3.94 9.18
C LEU A 239 -5.00 5.26 9.51
N MET A 240 -4.27 6.36 9.59
CA MET A 240 -4.73 7.70 9.99
C MET A 240 -4.64 8.71 8.84
N ASN A 241 -4.68 8.23 7.59
CA ASN A 241 -5.04 9.07 6.44
C ASN A 241 -6.52 8.83 6.16
N ARG A 242 -7.34 9.86 6.33
CA ARG A 242 -8.80 9.76 6.36
C ARG A 242 -9.53 10.86 5.59
N GLU A 243 -8.79 11.80 5.01
CA GLU A 243 -9.35 12.86 4.18
C GLU A 243 -8.72 12.87 2.81
N MET A 244 -9.54 13.05 1.80
CA MET A 244 -9.13 13.37 0.45
C MET A 244 -8.92 14.88 0.32
N ASN A 245 -7.71 15.30 -0.08
CA ASN A 245 -7.33 16.71 -0.07
C ASN A 245 -7.06 17.27 -1.46
N ASP A 246 -6.60 16.44 -2.39
CA ASP A 246 -6.12 16.91 -3.69
C ASP A 246 -6.83 16.21 -4.84
N ALA A 247 -7.01 16.98 -5.91
CA ALA A 247 -7.53 16.51 -7.18
C ALA A 247 -6.69 17.05 -8.33
N SER A 248 -6.60 16.29 -9.39
CA SER A 248 -5.98 16.71 -10.64
C SER A 248 -6.87 16.35 -11.81
N VAL A 249 -7.00 17.26 -12.76
CA VAL A 249 -7.79 17.05 -13.98
C VAL A 249 -6.85 17.08 -15.17
N LYS A 250 -7.07 16.19 -16.12
CA LYS A 250 -6.52 16.27 -17.47
C LYS A 250 -7.66 16.04 -18.47
N PHE A 251 -7.49 16.49 -19.70
CA PHE A 251 -8.45 16.20 -20.75
C PHE A 251 -7.78 15.91 -22.08
N SER A 252 -8.49 15.21 -22.96
CA SER A 252 -8.11 15.04 -24.35
C SER A 252 -9.15 15.65 -25.27
N THR A 253 -8.69 16.41 -26.28
CA THR A 253 -9.57 17.01 -27.27
C THR A 253 -9.94 15.99 -28.34
N LEU A 254 -11.23 15.86 -28.61
CA LEU A 254 -11.73 15.10 -29.75
C LEU A 254 -11.89 16.05 -30.93
N THR A 255 -11.47 15.60 -32.12
CA THR A 255 -11.53 16.41 -33.34
C THR A 255 -12.29 15.70 -34.45
N GLU A 256 -12.95 16.48 -35.29
CA GLU A 256 -13.62 16.03 -36.51
C GLU A 256 -13.07 16.80 -37.71
N ILE A 257 -13.05 16.15 -38.89
CA ILE A 257 -12.71 16.77 -40.16
C ILE A 257 -14.00 17.15 -40.87
N ILE A 258 -14.20 18.45 -41.09
CA ILE A 258 -15.29 18.97 -41.90
C ILE A 258 -14.73 19.26 -43.30
N ASN A 259 -15.32 18.65 -44.31
CA ASN A 259 -15.04 18.95 -45.72
C ASN A 259 -16.05 20.00 -46.21
N ASP A 260 -15.57 21.05 -46.86
CA ASP A 260 -16.43 21.97 -47.59
C ASP A 260 -16.66 21.44 -49.01
N ASP A 261 -17.89 20.97 -49.26
CA ASP A 261 -18.33 20.42 -50.55
C ASP A 261 -18.15 21.41 -51.73
N ASN A 262 -17.91 22.69 -51.47
CA ASN A 262 -17.79 23.73 -52.49
C ASN A 262 -16.36 24.19 -52.79
N THR A 263 -15.39 23.89 -51.93
CA THR A 263 -14.03 24.47 -52.02
C THR A 263 -12.88 23.46 -52.03
N ASP A 264 -13.16 22.14 -51.94
CA ASP A 264 -12.14 21.09 -51.74
C ASP A 264 -11.25 21.34 -50.50
N GLU A 265 -11.67 22.24 -49.60
CA GLU A 265 -10.96 22.55 -48.36
C GLU A 265 -11.48 21.69 -47.21
N SER A 266 -10.58 21.00 -46.52
CA SER A 266 -10.86 20.29 -45.28
C SER A 266 -10.35 21.08 -44.08
N ARG A 267 -11.15 21.20 -43.02
CA ARG A 267 -10.72 21.81 -41.75
C ARG A 267 -10.96 20.87 -40.58
N VAL A 268 -10.02 20.86 -39.64
CA VAL A 268 -10.13 20.13 -38.38
C VAL A 268 -10.82 21.03 -37.36
N VAL A 269 -11.87 20.54 -36.72
CA VAL A 269 -12.59 21.23 -35.64
C VAL A 269 -12.57 20.38 -34.38
N ALA A 270 -12.55 21.03 -33.21
CA ALA A 270 -12.79 20.33 -31.95
C ALA A 270 -14.27 19.96 -31.84
N LYS A 271 -14.55 18.68 -31.60
CA LYS A 271 -15.88 18.10 -31.36
C LYS A 271 -16.28 18.20 -29.88
N GLY A 272 -15.29 18.12 -28.98
CA GLY A 272 -15.50 18.12 -27.54
C GLY A 272 -14.24 17.69 -26.80
N ILE A 273 -14.40 17.34 -25.52
CA ILE A 273 -13.31 16.91 -24.64
C ILE A 273 -13.68 15.67 -23.83
N ARG A 274 -12.69 14.81 -23.56
CA ARG A 274 -12.78 13.76 -22.54
C ARG A 274 -12.05 14.21 -21.30
N ILE A 275 -12.73 14.21 -20.17
CA ILE A 275 -12.17 14.68 -18.90
C ILE A 275 -11.81 13.46 -18.06
N GLU A 276 -10.61 13.48 -17.49
CA GLU A 276 -10.12 12.48 -16.55
C GLU A 276 -9.74 13.16 -15.23
N LEU A 277 -10.12 12.54 -14.11
CA LEU A 277 -9.93 13.03 -12.76
C LEU A 277 -9.08 12.06 -11.95
N ALA A 278 -8.00 12.53 -11.34
CA ALA A 278 -7.25 11.83 -10.30
C ALA A 278 -7.57 12.44 -8.94
N LEU A 279 -7.67 11.59 -7.91
CA LEU A 279 -7.98 11.96 -6.53
C LEU A 279 -6.94 11.32 -5.61
N GLY A 280 -6.34 12.10 -4.72
CA GLY A 280 -5.37 11.57 -3.77
C GLY A 280 -4.79 12.63 -2.84
N LEU A 281 -3.68 12.27 -2.20
CA LEU A 281 -2.70 13.22 -1.73
C LEU A 281 -1.68 13.43 -2.84
N MET A 282 -1.47 14.67 -3.25
CA MET A 282 -0.62 15.02 -4.39
C MET A 282 0.55 15.89 -3.94
N ASN A 283 1.58 15.99 -4.79
CA ASN A 283 2.64 16.95 -4.57
C ASN A 283 2.08 18.37 -4.76
N PRO A 284 2.24 19.30 -3.80
CA PRO A 284 1.78 20.68 -3.96
C PRO A 284 2.42 21.45 -5.12
N SER A 285 3.53 20.93 -5.66
CA SER A 285 4.18 21.49 -6.85
C SER A 285 3.58 20.97 -8.16
N ASP A 286 2.74 19.94 -8.11
CA ASP A 286 2.03 19.45 -9.28
C ASP A 286 0.81 20.33 -9.57
N GLY A 287 0.42 20.38 -10.85
CA GLY A 287 -0.70 21.20 -11.26
C GLY A 287 -1.09 21.03 -12.73
N PRO A 288 -2.10 21.79 -13.17
CA PRO A 288 -2.55 21.77 -14.57
C PRO A 288 -1.45 22.30 -15.49
N MET A 289 -1.37 21.73 -16.69
CA MET A 289 -0.45 22.12 -17.75
C MET A 289 -1.20 22.65 -18.97
N ASP A 290 -0.52 23.46 -19.78
CA ASP A 290 -1.06 23.96 -21.05
C ASP A 290 -1.49 22.79 -21.95
N GLY A 291 -2.59 22.98 -22.68
CA GLY A 291 -3.15 21.94 -23.55
C GLY A 291 -4.02 20.90 -22.85
N GLY A 292 -4.27 21.06 -21.55
CA GLY A 292 -5.16 20.16 -20.80
C GLY A 292 -4.47 18.97 -20.16
N GLU A 293 -3.14 18.99 -20.09
CA GLU A 293 -2.36 17.97 -19.40
C GLU A 293 -2.27 18.26 -17.89
N SER A 294 -1.70 17.32 -17.13
CA SER A 294 -1.37 17.49 -15.72
C SER A 294 0.07 17.05 -15.48
N SER A 295 0.78 17.79 -14.62
CA SER A 295 2.13 17.40 -14.21
C SER A 295 2.15 16.27 -13.18
N LEU A 296 0.98 15.78 -12.76
CA LEU A 296 0.84 14.76 -11.72
C LEU A 296 1.62 13.50 -12.09
N GLY A 297 2.69 13.25 -11.32
CA GLY A 297 3.55 12.08 -11.51
C GLY A 297 3.15 10.92 -10.59
N VAL A 298 3.18 11.18 -9.28
CA VAL A 298 2.87 10.19 -8.23
C VAL A 298 1.93 10.83 -7.23
N TYR A 299 0.89 10.09 -6.86
CA TYR A 299 -0.06 10.46 -5.82
C TYR A 299 -0.37 9.26 -4.94
N LYS A 300 -0.83 9.54 -3.73
CA LYS A 300 -1.23 8.52 -2.77
C LYS A 300 -2.75 8.47 -2.70
N THR A 301 -3.33 7.34 -3.07
CA THR A 301 -4.75 7.07 -2.84
C THR A 301 -4.98 6.74 -1.37
N ILE A 302 -6.09 7.22 -0.83
CA ILE A 302 -6.58 6.88 0.50
C ILE A 302 -7.92 6.17 0.30
N ALA A 303 -8.12 5.06 1.01
CA ALA A 303 -9.43 4.42 1.08
C ALA A 303 -10.26 5.17 2.12
N THR A 304 -11.18 6.02 1.67
CA THR A 304 -12.05 6.83 2.53
C THR A 304 -13.28 7.28 1.76
N ASP A 305 -14.29 7.72 2.49
CA ASP A 305 -15.60 8.07 1.95
C ASP A 305 -15.72 9.58 1.77
N TYR A 306 -16.13 9.96 0.57
CA TYR A 306 -16.27 11.36 0.17
C TYR A 306 -17.13 11.50 -1.08
N SER A 307 -17.54 12.74 -1.35
CA SER A 307 -18.18 13.11 -2.61
C SER A 307 -17.37 14.16 -3.37
N VAL A 308 -17.47 14.13 -4.69
CA VAL A 308 -16.77 15.04 -5.58
C VAL A 308 -17.73 15.67 -6.58
N ASP A 309 -17.71 17.00 -6.65
CA ASP A 309 -18.37 17.79 -7.68
C ASP A 309 -17.33 18.39 -8.64
N VAL A 310 -17.58 18.26 -9.94
CA VAL A 310 -16.70 18.78 -10.99
C VAL A 310 -17.46 19.77 -11.86
N ASN A 311 -16.95 20.99 -11.95
CA ASN A 311 -17.51 22.07 -12.75
C ASN A 311 -16.50 22.57 -13.77
N VAL A 312 -16.96 22.87 -14.99
CA VAL A 312 -16.22 23.65 -15.97
C VAL A 312 -16.70 25.09 -15.87
N LYS A 313 -15.76 26.04 -15.78
CA LYS A 313 -16.04 27.47 -15.67
C LYS A 313 -15.42 28.26 -16.83
N PHE A 314 -16.16 29.28 -17.28
CA PHE A 314 -15.70 30.30 -18.21
C PHE A 314 -15.96 31.69 -17.63
N GLY A 315 -14.93 32.53 -17.58
CA GLY A 315 -15.04 33.88 -16.99
C GLY A 315 -15.53 33.89 -15.53
N GLY A 316 -15.33 32.79 -14.79
CA GLY A 316 -15.79 32.59 -13.42
C GLY A 316 -17.21 32.02 -13.27
N ASN A 317 -17.97 31.87 -14.36
CA ASN A 317 -19.31 31.28 -14.35
C ASN A 317 -19.24 29.80 -14.70
N VAL A 318 -20.06 28.98 -14.05
CA VAL A 318 -20.21 27.56 -14.39
C VAL A 318 -20.93 27.45 -15.73
N VAL A 319 -20.28 26.77 -16.69
CA VAL A 319 -20.82 26.49 -18.02
C VAL A 319 -21.28 25.03 -18.14
N TRP A 320 -20.69 24.14 -17.35
CA TRP A 320 -21.07 22.73 -17.28
C TRP A 320 -20.76 22.14 -15.90
N SER A 321 -21.57 21.18 -15.47
CA SER A 321 -21.41 20.44 -14.22
C SER A 321 -21.56 18.95 -14.46
N HIS A 322 -20.62 18.16 -13.94
CA HIS A 322 -20.74 16.72 -13.89
C HIS A 322 -21.72 16.30 -12.79
N SER A 323 -22.30 15.11 -12.90
CA SER A 323 -23.03 14.48 -11.80
C SER A 323 -22.08 14.26 -10.60
N THR A 324 -22.57 14.45 -9.38
CA THR A 324 -21.77 14.19 -8.18
C THR A 324 -21.26 12.75 -8.17
N ILE A 325 -19.96 12.60 -7.91
CA ILE A 325 -19.30 11.31 -7.73
C ILE A 325 -19.33 10.99 -6.25
N THR A 326 -19.82 9.81 -5.88
CA THR A 326 -19.75 9.28 -4.51
C THR A 326 -18.70 8.20 -4.45
N VAL A 327 -17.80 8.27 -3.47
CA VAL A 327 -16.74 7.29 -3.24
C VAL A 327 -16.96 6.61 -1.90
N ASP A 328 -16.96 5.28 -1.92
CA ASP A 328 -16.96 4.39 -0.76
C ASP A 328 -15.63 3.63 -0.76
N GLY A 329 -14.75 3.98 0.19
CA GLY A 329 -13.35 3.57 0.23
C GLY A 329 -12.57 4.01 -1.00
N ILE A 330 -12.55 3.16 -2.04
CA ILE A 330 -11.90 3.43 -3.33
C ILE A 330 -12.85 3.32 -4.52
N ASP A 331 -14.07 2.84 -4.31
CA ASP A 331 -15.03 2.58 -5.36
C ASP A 331 -15.87 3.83 -5.60
N ALA A 332 -15.73 4.40 -6.78
CA ALA A 332 -16.42 5.61 -7.20
C ALA A 332 -17.67 5.25 -8.01
N THR A 333 -18.78 5.94 -7.76
CA THR A 333 -20.05 5.77 -8.48
C THR A 333 -20.68 7.11 -8.81
N TRP A 334 -21.32 7.19 -9.98
CA TRP A 334 -22.08 8.37 -10.41
C TRP A 334 -23.14 7.97 -11.46
N THR A 335 -23.96 8.93 -11.87
CA THR A 335 -24.96 8.72 -12.93
C THR A 335 -24.60 9.54 -14.16
N SER A 336 -24.33 8.86 -15.28
CA SER A 336 -24.26 9.43 -16.61
C SER A 336 -25.66 9.75 -17.14
N GLN A 337 -25.79 10.88 -17.84
CA GLN A 337 -27.00 11.20 -18.59
C GLN A 337 -27.17 10.33 -19.85
N VAL A 338 -26.09 9.71 -20.32
CA VAL A 338 -26.05 8.89 -21.54
C VAL A 338 -26.15 7.41 -21.20
N SER A 339 -25.25 6.90 -20.36
CA SER A 339 -25.14 5.46 -20.03
C SER A 339 -25.87 5.04 -18.75
N GLY A 340 -26.44 5.98 -17.98
CA GLY A 340 -27.05 5.68 -16.69
C GLY A 340 -26.03 5.45 -15.58
N ALA A 341 -26.14 4.38 -14.80
CA ALA A 341 -25.25 4.14 -13.67
C ALA A 341 -23.82 3.79 -14.14
N VAL A 342 -22.82 4.50 -13.62
CA VAL A 342 -21.39 4.32 -13.94
C VAL A 342 -20.60 4.14 -12.65
N SER A 343 -19.55 3.33 -12.71
CA SER A 343 -18.61 3.15 -11.61
C SER A 343 -17.15 3.11 -12.09
N GLY A 344 -16.23 3.38 -11.17
CA GLY A 344 -14.78 3.35 -11.38
C GLY A 344 -14.03 3.17 -10.07
N GLN A 345 -12.70 3.22 -10.11
CA GLN A 345 -11.87 3.14 -8.91
C GLN A 345 -10.87 4.30 -8.85
N THR A 346 -10.76 4.94 -7.68
CA THR A 346 -9.96 6.16 -7.46
C THR A 346 -8.46 5.92 -7.42
N VAL A 347 -8.05 4.64 -7.43
CA VAL A 347 -6.64 4.23 -7.62
C VAL A 347 -6.11 4.54 -9.03
N TYR A 348 -6.99 4.88 -9.97
CA TYR A 348 -6.64 5.31 -11.33
C TYR A 348 -7.29 6.66 -11.67
N TRP A 349 -6.92 7.21 -12.82
CA TRP A 349 -7.65 8.32 -13.42
C TRP A 349 -9.08 7.88 -13.77
N LEU A 350 -10.07 8.55 -13.17
CA LEU A 350 -11.49 8.36 -13.45
C LEU A 350 -11.86 9.12 -14.73
N GLY A 351 -12.26 8.41 -15.77
CA GLY A 351 -12.90 9.03 -16.93
C GLY A 351 -14.29 9.54 -16.52
N LEU A 352 -14.52 10.83 -16.66
CA LEU A 352 -15.82 11.44 -16.35
C LEU A 352 -16.82 11.22 -17.48
N SER A 353 -18.09 11.16 -17.11
CA SER A 353 -19.17 11.05 -18.08
C SER A 353 -19.31 12.31 -18.93
N GLY A 354 -19.68 12.07 -20.17
CA GLY A 354 -19.90 13.10 -21.17
C GLY A 354 -21.38 13.38 -21.38
N THR A 355 -21.67 14.11 -22.46
CA THR A 355 -23.04 14.38 -22.90
C THR A 355 -23.46 13.51 -24.08
N VAL A 356 -22.50 12.86 -24.75
CA VAL A 356 -22.72 11.88 -25.82
C VAL A 356 -21.60 10.83 -25.87
N GLU A 357 -21.77 9.81 -26.70
CA GLU A 357 -20.76 8.78 -27.01
C GLU A 357 -20.08 9.00 -28.38
N ASP A 358 -18.84 8.54 -28.51
CA ASP A 358 -18.21 8.36 -29.82
C ASP A 358 -18.55 7.00 -30.44
N ASP A 359 -18.04 6.73 -31.65
CA ASP A 359 -18.28 5.48 -32.37
C ASP A 359 -17.71 4.23 -31.65
N ALA A 360 -16.80 4.43 -30.69
CA ALA A 360 -16.23 3.38 -29.85
C ALA A 360 -17.04 3.16 -28.55
N GLY A 361 -18.12 3.93 -28.33
CA GLY A 361 -18.95 3.87 -27.12
C GLY A 361 -18.32 4.55 -25.91
N ALA A 362 -17.32 5.43 -26.11
CA ALA A 362 -16.69 6.18 -25.03
C ALA A 362 -17.25 7.60 -24.98
N GLU A 363 -17.82 7.95 -23.83
CA GLU A 363 -18.44 9.25 -23.62
C GLU A 363 -17.42 10.41 -23.72
N TYR A 364 -17.92 11.57 -24.15
CA TYR A 364 -17.18 12.83 -24.14
C TYR A 364 -18.15 14.01 -23.95
N LEU A 365 -17.64 15.11 -23.40
CA LEU A 365 -18.39 16.35 -23.27
C LEU A 365 -18.36 17.09 -24.62
N GLU A 366 -19.52 17.20 -25.27
CA GLU A 366 -19.62 17.93 -26.54
C GLU A 366 -19.26 19.39 -26.37
N ARG A 367 -18.60 19.95 -27.39
CA ARG A 367 -18.14 21.34 -27.35
C ARG A 367 -19.29 22.32 -27.08
N ASP A 368 -20.42 22.13 -27.72
CA ASP A 368 -21.58 23.04 -27.63
C ASP A 368 -22.22 23.07 -26.23
N GLU A 369 -21.88 22.12 -25.36
CA GLU A 369 -22.40 22.02 -23.99
C GLU A 369 -21.60 22.85 -22.98
N PHE A 370 -20.40 23.33 -23.33
CA PHE A 370 -19.58 24.15 -22.43
C PHE A 370 -18.88 25.34 -23.09
N TYR A 371 -18.75 25.35 -24.42
CA TYR A 371 -18.01 26.39 -25.13
C TYR A 371 -18.86 27.65 -25.26
N GLU A 372 -18.39 28.73 -24.63
CA GLU A 372 -19.00 30.06 -24.67
C GLU A 372 -18.28 30.98 -25.66
N ASP A 373 -16.96 31.13 -25.49
CA ASP A 373 -16.08 31.94 -26.35
C ASP A 373 -14.62 31.47 -26.22
N ASP A 374 -13.73 32.04 -27.04
CA ASP A 374 -12.29 31.82 -26.95
C ASP A 374 -11.73 32.41 -25.64
N GLY A 375 -10.97 31.62 -24.90
CA GLY A 375 -10.34 32.08 -23.66
C GLY A 375 -9.95 30.93 -22.74
N CYS A 376 -9.65 31.28 -21.48
CA CYS A 376 -9.27 30.33 -20.46
C CYS A 376 -10.52 29.73 -19.80
N TYR A 377 -10.61 28.41 -19.83
CA TYR A 377 -11.57 27.63 -19.05
C TYR A 377 -10.88 27.12 -17.79
N THR A 378 -11.65 26.88 -16.73
CA THR A 378 -11.14 26.35 -15.46
C THR A 378 -11.97 25.15 -15.04
N PHE A 379 -11.31 24.06 -14.68
CA PHE A 379 -11.94 22.97 -13.95
C PHE A 379 -11.91 23.30 -12.47
N GLU A 380 -13.08 23.30 -11.84
CA GLU A 380 -13.21 23.38 -10.39
C GLU A 380 -13.65 22.03 -9.88
N VAL A 381 -12.87 21.47 -8.96
CA VAL A 381 -13.18 20.22 -8.26
C VAL A 381 -13.42 20.56 -6.80
N THR A 382 -14.58 20.15 -6.28
CA THR A 382 -14.93 20.30 -4.87
C THR A 382 -15.03 18.93 -4.25
N ILE A 383 -14.26 18.68 -3.19
CA ILE A 383 -14.25 17.42 -2.45
C ILE A 383 -14.93 17.66 -1.10
N THR A 384 -15.87 16.79 -0.73
CA THR A 384 -16.54 16.82 0.57
C THR A 384 -16.29 15.50 1.28
N ASN A 385 -15.45 15.51 2.32
CA ASN A 385 -15.11 14.33 3.13
C ASN A 385 -16.21 14.02 4.16
N ASP A 386 -16.56 12.74 4.33
CA ASP A 386 -17.72 12.34 5.14
C ASP A 386 -17.44 12.33 6.65
N LEU A 387 -16.19 12.06 7.06
CA LEU A 387 -15.75 12.12 8.46
C LEU A 387 -15.94 13.51 9.12
N TYR A 388 -16.15 14.58 8.33
CA TYR A 388 -16.44 15.94 8.79
C TYR A 388 -17.86 16.44 8.47
N SER A 389 -18.84 15.55 8.36
CA SER A 389 -20.25 15.94 8.15
C SER A 389 -20.84 16.86 9.26
N SER A 390 -20.09 17.18 10.32
CA SER A 390 -20.36 18.29 11.23
C SER A 390 -19.21 19.29 11.29
N SER A 391 -19.12 20.18 10.29
CA SER A 391 -18.32 21.40 10.43
C SER A 391 -18.71 22.14 11.72
N PRO A 392 -17.76 22.51 12.60
CA PRO A 392 -18.04 23.50 13.61
C PRO A 392 -18.29 24.82 12.89
N THR A 393 -19.53 25.30 12.94
CA THR A 393 -19.85 26.71 12.68
C THR A 393 -18.85 27.57 13.45
N THR A 394 -18.01 28.31 12.73
CA THR A 394 -17.28 29.45 13.27
C THR A 394 -18.11 30.71 13.12
#